data_AF-K1QBI8-F1
#
_entry.id   AF-K1QBI8-F1
#
_cell.length_a   1.000
_cell.length_b   1.000
_cell.length_c   1.000
_cell.angle_alpha   90.00
_cell.angle_beta   90.00
_cell.angle_gamma   90.00
#
_symmetry.space_group_name_H-M   'P 1'
#
loop_
_entity.id
_entity.type
_entity.pdbx_description
1 polymer ?
#
loop_
_entity_poly.entity_id
_entity_poly.type
_entity_poly.pdbx_seq_one_letter_code
_entity_poly.pdbx_strand_id
1 'polypeptide(L)'
;MTYRRDSDFTYFYGKIQKREIPLSRNYSEVYKRKNKTVSWAVSNCNSFSKREEYVKKLQKYINVDIYGKCGKLKCGQRSAGVTDCHKKFAEEYKFYLAVGNSICKDYTTEKLFNFFFYDLPMIPIINGPKNAREYIPNGTYINILDYASPEELAKDLERIGSNETLYSEYLKEKDKYTGSRFRWELVLCPMCSRRQEYSLASSKIIPDINSWIWNDTCIKP
;
A
#
# COMPACT_ATOMS: atom_id res chain seq x y z
N MET A 1 -2.56 -21.53 2.82
CA MET A 1 -1.83 -20.30 3.16
C MET A 1 -2.26 -19.20 2.21
N THR A 2 -2.82 -18.08 2.69
CA THR A 2 -3.22 -16.94 1.84
C THR A 2 -2.99 -15.60 2.56
N TYR A 3 -3.28 -14.45 1.92
CA TYR A 3 -3.22 -13.13 2.57
C TYR A 3 -4.43 -12.81 3.47
N ARG A 4 -5.51 -13.61 3.40
CA ARG A 4 -6.75 -13.41 4.15
C ARG A 4 -6.53 -13.63 5.64
N ARG A 5 -6.98 -12.69 6.49
CA ARG A 5 -6.80 -12.75 7.96
C ARG A 5 -7.55 -13.91 8.61
N ASP A 6 -8.61 -14.40 7.98
CA ASP A 6 -9.35 -15.59 8.39
C ASP A 6 -8.81 -16.89 7.78
N SER A 7 -7.62 -16.91 7.19
CA SER A 7 -6.95 -18.18 6.84
C SER A 7 -6.43 -18.89 8.08
N ASP A 8 -6.36 -20.24 8.05
CA ASP A 8 -5.66 -20.99 9.11
C ASP A 8 -4.17 -20.62 9.18
N PHE A 9 -3.60 -20.29 8.02
CA PHE A 9 -2.22 -19.91 7.84
C PHE A 9 -2.14 -18.67 6.96
N THR A 10 -1.77 -17.55 7.56
CA THR A 10 -1.84 -16.26 6.89
C THR A 10 -0.44 -15.75 6.54
N TYR A 11 -0.26 -15.35 5.28
CA TYR A 11 0.98 -14.80 4.75
C TYR A 11 0.72 -13.39 4.21
N PHE A 12 0.99 -12.38 5.04
CA PHE A 12 0.85 -10.98 4.64
C PHE A 12 2.09 -10.50 3.88
N TYR A 13 1.95 -9.44 3.08
CA TYR A 13 3.11 -8.74 2.52
C TYR A 13 3.88 -7.95 3.58
N GLY A 14 3.23 -7.58 4.68
CA GLY A 14 3.82 -6.83 5.77
C GLY A 14 2.87 -6.65 6.95
N LYS A 15 3.44 -6.21 8.08
CA LYS A 15 2.71 -5.74 9.26
C LYS A 15 3.20 -4.35 9.61
N ILE A 16 2.28 -3.43 9.90
CA ILE A 16 2.60 -2.11 10.45
C ILE A 16 2.38 -2.17 11.97
N GLN A 17 3.33 -1.63 12.73
CA GLN A 17 3.29 -1.58 14.18
C GLN A 17 3.74 -0.23 14.68
N LYS A 18 3.21 0.19 15.83
CA LYS A 18 3.61 1.44 16.47
C LYS A 18 5.05 1.31 16.98
N ARG A 19 5.83 2.38 16.80
CA ARG A 19 7.17 2.50 17.37
C ARG A 19 7.05 2.84 18.85
N GLU A 20 7.98 2.33 19.65
CA GLU A 20 8.16 2.81 21.02
C GLU A 20 8.62 4.27 21.02
N ILE A 21 9.59 4.59 20.14
CA ILE A 21 10.09 5.94 19.90
C ILE A 21 9.76 6.33 18.46
N PRO A 22 8.85 7.30 18.23
CA PRO A 22 8.56 7.83 16.90
C PRO A 22 9.81 8.39 16.22
N LEU A 23 9.87 8.28 14.89
CA LEU A 23 10.92 8.97 14.13
C LEU A 23 10.68 10.48 14.19
N SER A 24 11.75 11.23 14.38
CA SER A 24 11.74 12.69 14.32
C SER A 24 12.48 13.14 13.07
N ARG A 25 11.92 14.13 12.38
CA ARG A 25 12.48 14.72 11.15
C ARG A 25 12.31 16.22 11.17
N ASN A 26 13.12 16.90 10.35
CA ASN A 26 12.80 18.24 9.92
C ASN A 26 11.72 18.18 8.82
N TYR A 27 10.45 18.14 9.22
CA TYR A 27 9.32 18.02 8.29
C TYR A 27 9.24 19.20 7.31
N SER A 28 9.64 20.40 7.75
CA SER A 28 9.70 21.59 6.88
C SER A 28 10.71 21.40 5.74
N GLU A 29 11.90 20.88 6.05
CA GLU A 29 12.91 20.58 5.04
C GLU A 29 12.48 19.45 4.10
N VAL A 30 11.80 18.42 4.62
CA VAL A 30 11.21 17.36 3.80
C VAL A 30 10.15 17.95 2.84
N TYR A 31 9.29 18.84 3.32
CA TYR A 31 8.27 19.50 2.49
C TYR A 31 8.90 20.36 1.40
N LYS A 32 9.90 21.19 1.74
CA LYS A 32 10.58 22.12 0.82
C LYS A 32 11.34 21.42 -0.30
N ARG A 33 11.90 20.23 -0.04
CA ARG A 33 12.61 19.44 -1.06
C ARG A 33 11.68 18.81 -2.11
N LYS A 34 10.40 18.64 -1.79
CA LYS A 34 9.44 17.96 -2.68
C LYS A 34 8.84 18.92 -3.68
N ASN A 35 9.32 18.84 -4.91
CA ASN A 35 8.89 19.67 -6.04
C ASN A 35 7.93 18.95 -7.01
N LYS A 36 7.67 17.66 -6.81
CA LYS A 36 6.74 16.87 -7.63
C LYS A 36 5.58 16.33 -6.83
N THR A 37 4.46 16.08 -7.52
CA THR A 37 3.19 15.75 -6.89
C THR A 37 3.05 14.25 -6.64
N VAL A 38 2.78 13.46 -7.68
CA VAL A 38 2.50 12.03 -7.56
C VAL A 38 3.45 11.21 -8.43
N SER A 39 4.05 10.17 -7.86
CA SER A 39 4.81 9.16 -8.61
C SER A 39 4.09 7.82 -8.60
N TRP A 40 4.22 7.05 -9.69
CA TRP A 40 3.68 5.70 -9.80
C TRP A 40 4.62 4.77 -10.55
N ALA A 41 5.20 3.78 -9.85
CA ALA A 41 6.01 2.74 -10.50
C ALA A 41 5.18 1.48 -10.79
N VAL A 42 5.02 1.16 -12.07
CA VAL A 42 4.09 0.14 -12.53
C VAL A 42 4.54 -0.61 -13.77
N SER A 43 4.34 -1.92 -13.76
CA SER A 43 4.69 -2.81 -14.87
C SER A 43 3.59 -3.79 -15.29
N ASN A 44 2.52 -3.93 -14.49
CA ASN A 44 1.33 -4.67 -14.89
C ASN A 44 0.27 -3.66 -15.31
N CYS A 45 -0.04 -3.62 -16.61
CA CYS A 45 -0.87 -2.61 -17.25
C CYS A 45 -2.30 -3.09 -17.55
N ASN A 46 -2.65 -4.31 -17.13
CA ASN A 46 -4.00 -4.86 -17.24
C ASN A 46 -4.29 -5.54 -15.91
N SER A 47 -4.68 -4.76 -14.90
CA SER A 47 -4.93 -5.29 -13.57
C SER A 47 -6.40 -5.59 -13.36
N PHE A 48 -6.70 -6.56 -12.49
CA PHE A 48 -8.08 -6.88 -12.14
C PHE A 48 -8.80 -5.66 -11.59
N SER A 49 -8.13 -4.79 -10.83
CA SER A 49 -8.69 -3.55 -10.26
C SER A 49 -8.89 -2.39 -11.25
N LYS A 50 -8.50 -2.53 -12.53
CA LYS A 50 -8.50 -1.45 -13.52
C LYS A 50 -7.84 -0.16 -13.05
N ARG A 51 -6.80 -0.29 -12.22
CA ARG A 51 -6.09 0.86 -11.63
C ARG A 51 -5.48 1.76 -12.71
N GLU A 52 -5.12 1.20 -13.87
CA GLU A 52 -4.67 1.93 -15.05
C GLU A 52 -5.73 2.88 -15.59
N GLU A 53 -7.01 2.47 -15.60
CA GLU A 53 -8.11 3.30 -16.06
C GLU A 53 -8.41 4.42 -15.05
N TYR A 54 -8.36 4.08 -13.75
CA TYR A 54 -8.49 5.08 -12.68
C TYR A 54 -7.38 6.13 -12.76
N VAL A 55 -6.12 5.72 -12.86
CA VAL A 55 -4.98 6.65 -12.93
C VAL A 55 -5.03 7.49 -14.21
N LYS A 56 -5.47 6.92 -15.35
CA LYS A 56 -5.69 7.68 -16.59
C LYS A 56 -6.73 8.79 -16.42
N LYS A 57 -7.80 8.54 -15.63
CA LYS A 57 -8.79 9.58 -15.29
C LYS A 57 -8.19 10.61 -14.32
N LEU A 58 -7.44 10.17 -13.31
CA LEU A 58 -6.76 11.05 -12.34
C LEU A 58 -5.77 12.02 -13.01
N GLN A 59 -5.02 11.55 -14.01
CA GLN A 59 -4.06 12.36 -14.78
C GLN A 59 -4.68 13.57 -15.50
N LYS A 60 -6.01 13.65 -15.64
CA LYS A 60 -6.69 14.82 -16.17
C LYS A 60 -6.73 16.00 -15.19
N TYR A 61 -6.55 15.72 -13.90
CA TYR A 61 -6.76 16.68 -12.81
C TYR A 61 -5.50 16.94 -11.99
N ILE A 62 -4.53 16.03 -11.98
CA ILE A 62 -3.28 16.19 -11.24
C ILE A 62 -2.13 15.52 -11.99
N ASN A 63 -0.92 16.08 -11.88
CA ASN A 63 0.25 15.48 -12.52
C ASN A 63 0.64 14.17 -11.83
N VAL A 64 0.72 13.09 -12.61
CA VAL A 64 1.16 11.76 -12.18
C VAL A 64 2.29 11.29 -13.09
N ASP A 65 3.48 11.16 -12.53
CA ASP A 65 4.66 10.64 -13.21
C ASP A 65 4.67 9.11 -13.14
N ILE A 66 4.50 8.47 -14.31
CA ILE A 66 4.37 7.01 -14.42
C ILE A 66 5.70 6.40 -14.89
N TYR A 67 6.28 5.59 -14.02
CA TYR A 67 7.52 4.86 -14.22
C TYR A 67 7.27 3.38 -14.55
N GLY A 68 8.05 2.80 -15.45
CA GLY A 68 8.07 1.36 -15.71
C GLY A 68 7.50 0.97 -17.08
N LYS A 69 6.86 -0.20 -17.18
CA LYS A 69 6.34 -0.71 -18.48
C LYS A 69 5.07 0.01 -18.92
N CYS A 70 4.28 0.54 -17.98
CA CYS A 70 3.00 1.19 -18.29
C CYS A 70 3.12 2.72 -18.42
N GLY A 71 4.34 3.25 -18.39
CA GLY A 71 4.62 4.68 -18.48
C GLY A 71 5.87 4.97 -19.31
N LYS A 72 6.08 6.26 -19.60
CA LYS A 72 7.20 6.73 -20.41
C LYS A 72 8.50 6.83 -19.60
N LEU A 73 8.39 7.08 -18.29
CA LEU A 73 9.56 7.25 -17.44
C LEU A 73 10.18 5.89 -17.08
N LYS A 74 11.50 5.84 -16.98
CA LYS A 74 12.25 4.64 -16.60
C LYS A 74 12.99 4.91 -15.31
N CYS A 75 13.04 3.91 -14.45
CA CYS A 75 13.88 3.94 -13.27
C CYS A 75 14.22 2.51 -12.85
N GLY A 76 15.51 2.19 -12.87
CA GLY A 76 16.05 0.92 -12.42
C GLY A 76 15.36 -0.32 -13.00
N GLN A 77 15.62 -1.46 -12.35
CA GLN A 77 14.88 -2.70 -12.59
C GLN A 77 13.75 -2.87 -11.57
N ARG A 78 12.71 -3.61 -11.95
CA ARG A 78 11.59 -3.95 -11.05
C ARG A 78 12.11 -4.86 -9.94
N SER A 79 11.80 -4.48 -8.69
CA SER A 79 11.98 -5.34 -7.52
C SER A 79 10.72 -5.32 -6.65
N ALA A 80 10.51 -6.38 -5.87
CA ALA A 80 9.50 -6.39 -4.81
C ALA A 80 9.93 -5.53 -3.60
N GLY A 81 11.23 -5.28 -3.44
CA GLY A 81 11.77 -4.42 -2.39
C GLY A 81 11.92 -2.96 -2.79
N VAL A 82 12.41 -2.15 -1.84
CA VAL A 82 12.85 -0.79 -2.12
C VAL A 82 14.05 -0.81 -3.06
N THR A 83 14.00 0.07 -4.04
CA THR A 83 15.06 0.32 -5.02
C THR A 83 15.50 1.77 -4.90
N ASP A 84 16.58 2.15 -5.57
CA ASP A 84 17.01 3.56 -5.63
C ASP A 84 15.93 4.47 -6.22
N CYS A 85 15.01 3.92 -7.02
CA CYS A 85 13.83 4.64 -7.48
C CYS A 85 12.92 5.06 -6.34
N HIS A 86 12.65 4.18 -5.38
CA HIS A 86 11.79 4.51 -4.26
C HIS A 86 12.43 5.58 -3.36
N LYS A 87 13.76 5.55 -3.19
CA LYS A 87 14.50 6.60 -2.48
C LYS A 87 14.40 7.93 -3.22
N LYS A 88 14.66 7.94 -4.54
CA LYS A 88 14.50 9.11 -5.39
C LYS A 88 13.08 9.67 -5.36
N PHE A 89 12.07 8.80 -5.41
CA PHE A 89 10.68 9.23 -5.28
C PHE A 89 10.43 9.89 -3.93
N ALA A 90 11.01 9.34 -2.86
CA ALA A 90 10.89 9.88 -1.52
C ALA A 90 11.58 11.23 -1.32
N GLU A 91 12.56 11.56 -2.15
CA GLU A 91 13.20 12.88 -2.17
C GLU A 91 12.35 13.90 -2.94
N GLU A 92 11.86 13.54 -4.14
CA GLU A 92 11.27 14.50 -5.08
C GLU A 92 9.74 14.66 -4.95
N TYR A 93 9.02 13.60 -4.57
CA TYR A 93 7.55 13.54 -4.66
C TYR A 93 6.87 13.61 -3.29
N LYS A 94 5.66 14.19 -3.26
CA LYS A 94 4.80 14.20 -2.07
C LYS A 94 4.05 12.88 -1.88
N PHE A 95 3.49 12.36 -2.97
CA PHE A 95 2.63 11.18 -2.94
C PHE A 95 3.16 10.05 -3.80
N TYR A 96 2.89 8.81 -3.37
CA TYR A 96 3.19 7.61 -4.14
C TYR A 96 1.93 6.76 -4.34
N LEU A 97 1.60 6.44 -5.58
CA LEU A 97 0.49 5.54 -5.90
C LEU A 97 0.86 4.09 -5.59
N ALA A 98 0.49 3.65 -4.40
CA ALA A 98 0.62 2.27 -3.90
C ALA A 98 -0.57 1.37 -4.26
N VAL A 99 -1.26 1.65 -5.38
CA VAL A 99 -2.45 0.92 -5.82
C VAL A 99 -2.14 -0.51 -6.29
N GLY A 100 -2.79 -1.48 -5.66
CA GLY A 100 -2.69 -2.92 -5.91
C GLY A 100 -3.41 -3.38 -7.18
N ASN A 101 -3.06 -4.58 -7.63
CA ASN A 101 -3.59 -5.18 -8.86
C ASN A 101 -5.06 -5.61 -8.74
N SER A 102 -5.56 -5.78 -7.52
CA SER A 102 -6.91 -6.17 -7.17
C SER A 102 -7.33 -5.40 -5.93
N ILE A 103 -8.63 -5.23 -5.71
CA ILE A 103 -9.18 -4.61 -4.50
C ILE A 103 -9.92 -5.72 -3.77
N CYS A 104 -9.27 -6.38 -2.81
CA CYS A 104 -9.83 -7.54 -2.13
C CYS A 104 -9.67 -7.37 -0.62
N LYS A 105 -10.60 -7.91 0.17
CA LYS A 105 -10.50 -7.93 1.64
C LYS A 105 -9.11 -8.39 2.09
N ASP A 106 -8.49 -7.67 3.02
CA ASP A 106 -7.15 -7.94 3.57
C ASP A 106 -5.99 -7.85 2.57
N TYR A 107 -6.22 -7.45 1.32
CA TYR A 107 -5.20 -7.41 0.29
C TYR A 107 -4.49 -6.05 0.22
N THR A 108 -3.34 -5.98 0.88
CA THR A 108 -2.37 -4.89 0.74
C THR A 108 -0.99 -5.47 0.46
N THR A 109 -0.22 -4.80 -0.40
CA THR A 109 1.01 -5.38 -1.00
C THR A 109 2.27 -4.60 -0.64
N GLU A 110 3.42 -5.06 -1.14
CA GLU A 110 4.73 -4.42 -0.97
C GLU A 110 4.73 -2.93 -1.35
N LYS A 111 3.84 -2.53 -2.27
CA LYS A 111 3.71 -1.16 -2.75
C LYS A 111 3.41 -0.17 -1.64
N LEU A 112 2.63 -0.57 -0.63
CA LEU A 112 2.42 0.23 0.57
C LEU A 112 3.54 -0.03 1.58
N PHE A 113 3.76 -1.30 1.92
CA PHE A 113 4.56 -1.66 3.08
C PHE A 113 6.02 -1.22 2.95
N ASN A 114 6.58 -1.15 1.74
CA ASN A 114 7.92 -0.61 1.51
C ASN A 114 8.10 0.82 2.05
N PHE A 115 7.05 1.63 2.14
CA PHE A 115 7.13 2.98 2.72
C PHE A 115 7.26 2.98 4.25
N PHE A 116 6.84 1.91 4.90
CA PHE A 116 6.97 1.71 6.35
C PHE A 116 8.21 0.89 6.71
N PHE A 117 8.62 -0.05 5.85
CA PHE A 117 9.83 -0.87 6.06
C PHE A 117 11.12 -0.05 5.99
N TYR A 118 11.12 0.99 5.16
CA TYR A 118 12.30 1.81 4.87
C TYR A 118 12.10 3.28 5.24
N ASP A 119 11.05 3.58 6.01
CA ASP A 119 10.81 4.92 6.55
C ASP A 119 10.85 6.02 5.48
N LEU A 120 10.27 5.75 4.31
CA LEU A 120 10.26 6.68 3.20
C LEU A 120 9.29 7.84 3.52
N PRO A 121 9.75 9.12 3.49
CA PRO A 121 8.93 10.27 3.87
C PRO A 121 7.97 10.71 2.74
N MET A 122 7.04 9.84 2.37
CA MET A 122 5.96 10.11 1.41
C MET A 122 4.63 9.61 1.95
N ILE A 123 3.54 10.17 1.42
CA ILE A 123 2.18 9.72 1.72
C ILE A 123 1.76 8.69 0.66
N PRO A 124 1.52 7.43 1.02
CA PRO A 124 1.03 6.42 0.09
C PRO A 124 -0.45 6.63 -0.24
N ILE A 125 -0.80 6.52 -1.52
CA ILE A 125 -2.18 6.49 -2.03
C ILE A 125 -2.52 5.03 -2.40
N ILE A 126 -3.51 4.44 -1.74
CA ILE A 126 -3.90 3.03 -1.94
C ILE A 126 -5.30 2.91 -2.57
N ASN A 127 -5.60 1.73 -3.08
CA ASN A 127 -6.94 1.26 -3.40
C ASN A 127 -7.33 0.12 -2.44
N GLY A 128 -7.19 0.39 -1.14
CA GLY A 128 -7.41 -0.61 -0.10
C GLY A 128 -8.91 -0.87 0.07
N PRO A 129 -9.32 -2.13 0.34
CA PRO A 129 -10.70 -2.40 0.75
C PRO A 129 -11.06 -1.61 2.02
N LYS A 130 -12.35 -1.47 2.34
CA LYS A 130 -12.80 -0.73 3.55
C LYS A 130 -12.11 -1.20 4.83
N ASN A 131 -11.80 -2.50 4.93
CA ASN A 131 -11.16 -3.09 6.09
C ASN A 131 -9.64 -2.86 6.18
N ALA A 132 -9.05 -2.12 5.23
CA ALA A 132 -7.67 -1.63 5.31
C ALA A 132 -7.38 -0.87 6.61
N ARG A 133 -8.36 -0.14 7.12
CA ARG A 133 -8.30 0.62 8.38
C ARG A 133 -8.07 -0.26 9.62
N GLU A 134 -8.33 -1.56 9.53
CA GLU A 134 -8.13 -2.48 10.65
C GLU A 134 -6.65 -2.88 10.83
N TYR A 135 -5.80 -2.67 9.82
CA TYR A 135 -4.39 -3.09 9.84
C TYR A 135 -3.41 -2.05 9.30
N ILE A 136 -3.89 -0.90 8.82
CA ILE A 136 -3.08 0.26 8.45
C ILE A 136 -3.57 1.44 9.29
N PRO A 137 -2.69 2.10 10.07
CA PRO A 137 -3.09 3.23 10.92
C PRO A 137 -3.69 4.38 10.10
N ASN A 138 -4.82 4.91 10.57
CA ASN A 138 -5.45 6.08 9.95
C ASN A 138 -4.50 7.30 9.98
N GLY A 139 -4.63 8.19 9.00
CA GLY A 139 -3.76 9.36 8.88
C GLY A 139 -2.34 9.07 8.37
N THR A 140 -2.05 7.82 7.95
CA THR A 140 -0.74 7.44 7.37
C THR A 140 -0.79 7.16 5.87
N TYR A 141 -1.98 7.19 5.26
CA TYR A 141 -2.23 6.91 3.85
C TYR A 141 -3.50 7.63 3.39
N ILE A 142 -3.68 7.69 2.08
CA ILE A 142 -4.90 8.17 1.42
C ILE A 142 -5.52 7.00 0.66
N ASN A 143 -6.83 6.77 0.77
CA ASN A 143 -7.51 5.69 0.05
C ASN A 143 -8.36 6.25 -1.08
N ILE A 144 -8.13 5.82 -2.32
CA ILE A 144 -8.91 6.30 -3.47
C ILE A 144 -10.40 5.96 -3.37
N LEU A 145 -10.75 4.93 -2.59
CA LEU A 145 -12.15 4.51 -2.39
C LEU A 145 -12.91 5.39 -1.39
N ASP A 146 -12.23 6.34 -0.73
CA ASP A 146 -12.87 7.30 0.18
C ASP A 146 -13.35 8.57 -0.57
N TYR A 147 -13.12 8.66 -1.89
CA TYR A 147 -13.51 9.79 -2.74
C TYR A 147 -14.56 9.38 -3.76
N ALA A 148 -15.51 10.28 -4.09
CA ALA A 148 -16.54 9.96 -5.07
C ALA A 148 -16.00 9.96 -6.51
N SER A 149 -14.87 10.63 -6.76
CA SER A 149 -14.23 10.68 -8.09
C SER A 149 -12.72 10.90 -8.04
N PRO A 150 -11.99 10.59 -9.14
CA PRO A 150 -10.58 10.98 -9.29
C PRO A 150 -10.35 12.49 -9.22
N GLU A 151 -11.33 13.31 -9.58
CA GLU A 151 -11.24 14.77 -9.49
C GLU A 151 -11.24 15.25 -8.04
N GLU A 152 -12.09 14.67 -7.20
CA GLU A 152 -12.11 14.99 -5.76
C GLU A 152 -10.81 14.55 -5.08
N LEU A 153 -10.30 13.37 -5.43
CA LEU A 153 -8.98 12.94 -4.98
C LEU A 153 -7.90 13.94 -5.40
N ALA A 154 -7.89 14.37 -6.67
CA ALA A 154 -6.92 15.35 -7.15
C ALA A 154 -6.98 16.67 -6.36
N LYS A 155 -8.18 17.22 -6.14
CA LYS A 155 -8.38 18.45 -5.35
C LYS A 155 -7.84 18.30 -3.93
N ASP A 156 -8.07 17.14 -3.30
CA ASP A 156 -7.58 16.90 -1.94
C ASP A 156 -6.06 16.68 -1.88
N LEU A 157 -5.48 16.00 -2.87
CA LEU A 157 -4.03 15.86 -3.01
C LEU A 157 -3.35 17.22 -3.24
N GLU A 158 -3.96 18.14 -4.00
CA GLU A 158 -3.48 19.50 -4.16
C GLU A 158 -3.58 20.29 -2.85
N ARG A 159 -4.71 20.21 -2.15
CA ARG A 159 -4.92 20.85 -0.84
C ARG A 159 -3.88 20.37 0.19
N ILE A 160 -3.65 19.07 0.28
CA ILE A 160 -2.66 18.49 1.19
C ILE A 160 -1.24 18.85 0.72
N GLY A 161 -0.97 18.74 -0.57
CA GLY A 161 0.35 18.93 -1.14
C GLY A 161 0.85 20.38 -1.13
N SER A 162 -0.06 21.36 -1.19
CA SER A 162 0.24 22.79 -1.16
C SER A 162 0.31 23.39 0.25
N ASN A 163 -0.03 22.62 1.28
CA ASN A 163 -0.04 23.06 2.66
C ASN A 163 1.00 22.29 3.49
N GLU A 164 2.05 23.00 3.94
CA GLU A 164 3.14 22.40 4.72
C GLU A 164 2.65 21.73 6.01
N THR A 165 1.69 22.34 6.70
CA THR A 165 1.14 21.83 7.95
C THR A 165 0.42 20.50 7.72
N LEU A 166 -0.53 20.47 6.77
CA LEU A 166 -1.31 19.28 6.46
C LEU A 166 -0.42 18.13 5.97
N TYR A 167 0.51 18.41 5.06
CA TYR A 167 1.45 17.40 4.57
C TYR A 167 2.33 16.85 5.70
N SER A 168 2.83 17.74 6.56
CA SER A 168 3.69 17.36 7.69
C SER A 168 2.93 16.55 8.75
N GLU A 169 1.64 16.80 8.96
CA GLU A 169 0.80 16.01 9.88
C GLU A 169 0.70 14.54 9.45
N TYR A 170 0.49 14.28 8.16
CA TYR A 170 0.53 12.91 7.62
C TYR A 170 1.88 12.23 7.85
N LEU A 171 2.99 12.95 7.60
CA LEU A 171 4.32 12.38 7.82
C LEU A 171 4.60 12.14 9.31
N LYS A 172 4.23 13.07 10.19
CA LYS A 172 4.35 12.94 11.65
C LYS A 172 3.55 11.74 12.17
N GLU A 173 2.32 11.55 11.68
CA GLU A 173 1.51 10.38 12.06
C GLU A 173 2.16 9.10 11.55
N LYS A 174 2.58 9.06 10.28
CA LYS A 174 3.26 7.92 9.67
C LYS A 174 4.54 7.53 10.42
N ASP A 175 5.34 8.50 10.83
CA ASP A 175 6.62 8.31 11.53
C ASP A 175 6.45 7.78 12.98
N LYS A 176 5.21 7.69 13.50
CA LYS A 176 4.90 6.92 14.72
C LYS A 176 4.91 5.42 14.51
N TYR A 177 4.95 4.95 13.26
CA TYR A 177 4.84 3.53 12.92
C TYR A 177 6.07 3.05 12.12
N THR A 178 6.28 1.74 12.17
CA THR A 178 7.26 1.02 11.35
C THR A 178 6.58 -0.19 10.73
N GLY A 179 7.18 -0.74 9.69
CA GLY A 179 6.72 -1.99 9.11
C GLY A 179 7.75 -3.11 9.27
N SER A 180 7.25 -4.33 9.39
CA SER A 180 8.06 -5.55 9.28
C SER A 180 7.59 -6.42 8.12
N ARG A 181 8.55 -6.98 7.36
CA ARG A 181 8.27 -7.97 6.33
C ARG A 181 7.83 -9.27 6.98
N PHE A 182 6.85 -9.92 6.37
CA PHE A 182 6.46 -11.24 6.80
C PHE A 182 7.52 -12.26 6.39
N ARG A 183 7.92 -13.10 7.35
CA ARG A 183 8.93 -14.14 7.20
C ARG A 183 8.24 -15.48 6.95
N TRP A 184 8.76 -16.28 6.03
CA TRP A 184 8.13 -17.55 5.65
C TRP A 184 8.07 -18.52 6.84
N GLU A 185 9.05 -18.43 7.73
CA GLU A 185 9.16 -19.21 8.97
C GLU A 185 7.94 -19.03 9.88
N LEU A 186 7.35 -17.82 9.88
CA LEU A 186 6.16 -17.50 10.69
C LEU A 186 4.90 -18.22 10.19
N VAL A 187 4.90 -18.78 8.98
CA VAL A 187 3.80 -19.64 8.49
C VAL A 187 4.20 -21.11 8.49
N LEU A 188 5.38 -21.44 7.97
CA LEU A 188 5.76 -22.85 7.78
C LEU A 188 5.94 -23.59 9.11
N CYS A 189 6.47 -22.94 10.16
CA CYS A 189 6.63 -23.61 11.46
C CYS A 189 5.27 -23.95 12.09
N PRO A 190 4.30 -23.02 12.23
CA PRO A 190 2.95 -23.36 12.69
C PRO A 190 2.25 -24.42 11.82
N MET A 191 2.47 -24.41 10.50
CA MET A 191 1.95 -25.45 9.60
C MET A 191 2.50 -26.83 9.96
N CYS A 192 3.81 -26.93 10.18
CA CYS A 192 4.47 -28.19 10.58
C CYS A 192 4.01 -28.66 11.96
N SER A 193 3.94 -27.76 12.95
CA SER A 193 3.46 -28.10 14.30
C SER A 193 2.03 -28.62 14.27
N ARG A 194 1.12 -27.95 13.55
CA ARG A 194 -0.29 -28.40 13.43
C ARG A 194 -0.41 -29.77 12.75
N ARG A 195 0.50 -30.12 11.83
CA ARG A 195 0.55 -31.47 11.24
C ARG A 195 1.02 -32.52 12.25
N GLN A 196 1.95 -32.18 13.15
CA GLN A 196 2.49 -33.10 14.14
C GLN A 196 1.51 -33.34 15.30
N GLU A 197 0.76 -32.32 15.70
CA GLU A 197 -0.25 -32.35 16.78
C GLU A 197 -1.57 -33.01 16.36
N TYR A 198 -1.55 -34.02 15.47
CA TYR A 198 -2.73 -34.60 14.81
C TYR A 198 -3.73 -35.23 15.82
N SER A 199 -4.53 -34.38 16.44
CA SER A 199 -5.58 -34.68 17.40
C SER A 199 -6.80 -33.88 16.96
N LEU A 200 -7.56 -34.40 15.99
CA LEU A 200 -8.95 -34.03 15.65
C LEU A 200 -9.32 -32.54 15.77
N ALA A 201 -8.39 -31.61 15.52
CA ALA A 201 -8.66 -30.19 15.59
C ALA A 201 -9.58 -29.84 14.42
N SER A 202 -10.72 -29.22 14.73
CA SER A 202 -11.80 -28.85 13.81
C SER A 202 -11.32 -28.63 12.36
N SER A 203 -11.84 -29.45 11.45
CA SER A 203 -11.60 -29.25 10.02
C SER A 203 -12.35 -27.99 9.58
N LYS A 204 -11.60 -26.98 9.12
CA LYS A 204 -12.19 -25.82 8.46
C LYS A 204 -12.39 -26.18 7.00
N ILE A 205 -13.64 -26.34 6.58
CA ILE A 205 -14.01 -26.54 5.18
C ILE A 205 -14.37 -25.17 4.60
N ILE A 206 -13.74 -24.81 3.49
CA ILE A 206 -14.13 -23.66 2.67
C ILE A 206 -14.94 -24.24 1.50
N PRO A 207 -16.28 -24.11 1.48
CA PRO A 207 -17.13 -24.79 0.50
C PRO A 207 -16.84 -24.35 -0.94
N ASP A 208 -16.57 -23.07 -1.13
CA ASP A 208 -16.16 -22.49 -2.41
C ASP A 208 -14.93 -21.60 -2.21
N ILE A 209 -13.76 -22.15 -2.57
CA ILE A 209 -12.49 -21.44 -2.48
C ILE A 209 -12.45 -20.23 -3.43
N ASN A 210 -13.13 -20.31 -4.58
CA ASN A 210 -13.15 -19.23 -5.56
C ASN A 210 -14.00 -18.07 -5.04
N SER A 211 -15.16 -18.36 -4.45
CA SER A 211 -15.97 -17.32 -3.81
C SER A 211 -15.27 -16.67 -2.63
N TRP A 212 -14.64 -17.49 -1.78
CA TRP A 212 -13.92 -17.02 -0.59
C TRP A 212 -12.68 -16.16 -0.92
N ILE A 213 -11.95 -16.46 -1.99
CA ILE A 213 -10.79 -15.65 -2.42
C ILE A 213 -11.21 -14.45 -3.28
N TRP A 214 -12.12 -14.67 -4.23
CA TRP A 214 -12.40 -13.74 -5.32
C TRP A 214 -13.83 -13.18 -5.26
N ASN A 215 -14.86 -14.00 -5.48
CA ASN A 215 -16.19 -13.46 -5.83
C ASN A 215 -16.85 -12.65 -4.70
N ASP A 216 -16.75 -13.10 -3.45
CA ASP A 216 -17.38 -12.43 -2.30
C ASP A 216 -16.45 -11.40 -1.63
N THR A 217 -15.23 -11.28 -2.14
CA THR A 217 -14.12 -10.66 -1.42
C THR A 217 -13.51 -9.51 -2.19
N CYS A 218 -13.47 -9.61 -3.51
CA CYS A 218 -12.87 -8.63 -4.39
C CYS A 218 -13.94 -7.72 -4.99
N ILE A 219 -13.71 -6.42 -4.88
CA ILE A 219 -14.53 -5.41 -5.57
C ILE A 219 -14.24 -5.55 -7.06
N LYS A 220 -15.29 -5.84 -7.83
CA LYS A 220 -15.21 -5.76 -9.29
C LYS A 220 -15.09 -4.28 -9.68
N PRO A 221 -14.21 -3.95 -10.65
CA PRO A 221 -14.01 -2.58 -11.13
C PRO A 221 -15.27 -1.87 -11.58
#